data_AF-A0A960X0I2-F1
#
_entry.id   AF-A0A960X0I2-F1
#
_cell.length_a   1.000
_cell.length_b   1.000
_cell.length_c   1.000
_cell.angle_alpha   90.00
_cell.angle_beta   90.00
_cell.angle_gamma   90.00
#
_symmetry.space_group_name_H-M   'P 1'
#
loop_
_entity.id
_entity.type
_entity.pdbx_description
1 polymer ?
#
loop_
_entity_poly.entity_id
_entity_poly.type
_entity_poly.pdbx_seq_one_letter_code
_entity_poly.pdbx_strand_id
1 'polypeptide(L)'
;MDVSDPNREPWQAALRRGLVIPACPLALNAARQLDEDRQRKLIRYYAAAGAGGVAVAVHTTQFAIRDPDIGLFQPVLEIAA
;
A
#
# COMPACT_ATOMS: atom_id res chain seq x y z
N MET A 1 -13.67 1.60 3.00
CA MET A 1 -13.86 1.15 1.61
C MET A 1 -14.96 0.10 1.63
N ASP A 2 -16.18 0.46 1.25
CA ASP A 2 -17.33 -0.45 1.34
C ASP A 2 -17.29 -1.46 0.20
N VAL A 3 -17.18 -2.75 0.55
CA VAL A 3 -17.13 -3.87 -0.40
C VAL A 3 -18.56 -4.29 -0.80
N SER A 4 -19.59 -3.68 -0.19
CA SER A 4 -20.98 -4.10 -0.27
C SER A 4 -21.80 -3.34 -1.32
N ASP A 5 -21.22 -2.37 -2.03
CA ASP A 5 -21.93 -1.60 -3.05
C ASP A 5 -22.30 -2.49 -4.27
N PRO A 6 -23.60 -2.78 -4.50
CA PRO A 6 -24.05 -3.65 -5.59
C PRO A 6 -23.89 -3.01 -6.98
N ASN A 7 -23.65 -1.70 -7.06
CA ASN A 7 -23.36 -1.00 -8.32
C ASN A 7 -21.87 -0.92 -8.63
N ARG A 8 -21.02 -1.52 -7.78
CA ARG A 8 -19.59 -1.51 -8.00
C ARG A 8 -19.24 -2.45 -9.13
N GLU A 9 -18.44 -1.93 -10.04
CA GLU A 9 -17.86 -2.73 -11.09
C GLU A 9 -17.00 -3.87 -10.49
N PRO A 10 -17.17 -5.13 -10.94
CA PRO A 10 -16.40 -6.25 -10.39
C PRO A 10 -14.90 -6.01 -10.52
N TRP A 11 -14.13 -6.23 -9.45
CA TRP A 11 -12.68 -5.99 -9.44
C TRP A 11 -11.93 -6.69 -10.58
N GLN A 12 -12.43 -7.85 -11.03
CA GLN A 12 -11.88 -8.61 -12.16
C GLN A 12 -12.00 -7.83 -13.48
N ALA A 13 -13.13 -7.16 -13.70
CA ALA A 13 -13.33 -6.33 -14.87
C ALA A 13 -12.45 -5.07 -14.80
N ALA A 14 -12.22 -4.52 -13.60
CA ALA A 14 -11.37 -3.35 -13.40
C ALA A 14 -9.92 -3.69 -13.77
N LEU A 15 -9.41 -4.82 -13.25
CA LEU A 15 -8.09 -5.34 -13.59
C LEU A 15 -7.96 -5.61 -15.10
N ARG A 16 -8.97 -6.25 -15.73
CA ARG A 16 -8.96 -6.52 -17.18
C ARG A 16 -8.94 -5.26 -18.04
N ARG A 17 -9.48 -4.14 -17.56
CA ARG A 17 -9.40 -2.83 -18.24
C ARG A 17 -8.09 -2.08 -17.98
N GLY A 18 -7.18 -2.63 -17.17
CA GLY A 18 -5.87 -2.01 -16.89
C GLY A 18 -5.82 -1.15 -15.64
N LEU A 19 -6.61 -1.47 -14.60
CA LEU A 19 -6.50 -0.83 -13.29
C LEU A 19 -5.04 -0.86 -12.78
N VAL A 20 -4.55 0.30 -12.34
CA VAL A 20 -3.18 0.44 -11.83
C VAL A 20 -3.16 0.22 -10.32
N ILE A 21 -2.26 -0.66 -9.86
CA ILE A 21 -1.96 -0.92 -8.44
C ILE A 21 -0.44 -0.83 -8.25
N PRO A 22 0.11 0.34 -7.85
CA PRO A 22 1.54 0.54 -7.68
C PRO A 22 2.07 -0.22 -6.45
N ALA A 23 3.29 -0.72 -6.58
CA ALA A 23 4.06 -1.26 -5.47
C ALA A 23 4.64 -0.11 -4.63
N CYS A 24 4.10 0.09 -3.42
CA CYS A 24 4.49 1.19 -2.55
C CYS A 24 5.84 0.90 -1.86
N PRO A 25 6.80 1.83 -1.92
CA PRO A 25 8.07 1.67 -1.21
C PRO A 25 7.88 1.79 0.30
N LEU A 26 8.86 1.26 1.04
CA LEU A 26 9.00 1.50 2.47
C LEU A 26 9.66 2.87 2.67
N ALA A 27 8.97 3.79 3.32
CA ALA A 27 9.50 5.08 3.70
C ALA A 27 10.31 4.93 5.00
N LEU A 28 11.61 5.13 4.89
CA LEU A 28 12.52 5.16 6.04
C LEU A 28 13.08 6.56 6.24
N ASN A 29 13.31 6.95 7.49
CA ASN A 29 14.08 8.13 7.84
C ASN A 29 15.59 7.88 7.71
N ALA A 30 16.42 8.90 7.95
CA ALA A 30 17.88 8.79 7.85
C ALA A 30 18.49 7.77 8.84
N ALA A 31 17.80 7.44 9.93
CA ALA A 31 18.19 6.42 10.90
C ALA A 31 17.72 5.00 10.52
N ARG A 32 17.13 4.81 9.33
CA ARG A 32 16.55 3.55 8.83
C ARG A 32 15.35 3.05 9.65
N GLN A 33 14.62 3.96 10.28
CA GLN A 33 13.36 3.65 10.97
C GLN A 33 12.18 4.02 10.08
N LEU A 34 11.04 3.34 10.25
CA LEU A 34 9.80 3.65 9.53
C LEU A 34 9.41 5.12 9.74
N ASP A 35 9.20 5.85 8.64
CA ASP A 35 8.65 7.20 8.64
C ASP A 35 7.17 7.10 8.26
N GLU A 36 6.30 7.00 9.28
CA GLU A 36 4.85 6.79 9.07
C GLU A 36 4.20 7.94 8.31
N ASP A 37 4.63 9.18 8.57
CA ASP A 37 4.09 10.36 7.91
C ASP A 37 4.37 10.33 6.41
N ARG A 38 5.59 9.96 6.01
CA ARG A 38 5.93 9.77 4.60
C ARG A 38 5.24 8.56 4.00
N GLN A 39 5.12 7.46 4.75
CA GLN A 39 4.39 6.27 4.30
C GLN A 39 2.93 6.61 3.97
N ARG A 40 2.24 7.34 4.85
CA ARG A 40 0.88 7.85 4.61
C ARG A 40 0.81 8.79 3.41
N LYS A 41 1.80 9.69 3.26
CA LYS A 41 1.86 10.61 2.11
C LYS A 41 2.00 9.88 0.78
N LEU A 42 2.81 8.82 0.70
CA LEU A 42 2.94 7.99 -0.51
C LEU A 42 1.61 7.35 -0.88
N ILE A 43 0.89 6.79 0.09
CA ILE A 43 -0.43 6.17 -0.15
C ILE A 43 -1.44 7.22 -0.63
N ARG A 44 -1.49 8.38 0.04
CA ARG A 44 -2.36 9.50 -0.36
C ARG A 44 -2.00 10.03 -1.75
N TYR A 45 -0.72 10.08 -2.09
CA TYR A 45 -0.25 10.46 -3.41
C TYR A 45 -0.77 9.50 -4.48
N TYR A 46 -0.63 8.18 -4.29
CA TYR A 46 -1.14 7.20 -5.26
C TYR A 46 -2.66 7.25 -5.40
N ALA A 47 -3.38 7.43 -4.28
CA ALA A 47 -4.83 7.63 -4.33
C ALA A 47 -5.21 8.90 -5.11
N ALA A 48 -4.54 10.02 -4.86
CA ALA A 48 -4.76 11.28 -5.57
C ALA A 48 -4.36 11.21 -7.05
N ALA A 49 -3.39 10.37 -7.40
CA ALA A 49 -2.98 10.10 -8.79
C ALA A 49 -3.96 9.19 -9.55
N GLY A 50 -5.05 8.72 -8.91
CA GLY A 50 -6.05 7.88 -9.54
C GLY A 50 -5.72 6.38 -9.54
N ALA A 51 -4.78 5.92 -8.70
CA ALA A 51 -4.52 4.49 -8.54
C ALA A 51 -5.78 3.78 -8.01
N GLY A 52 -6.04 2.59 -8.54
CA GLY A 52 -7.18 1.75 -8.14
C GLY A 52 -7.01 1.02 -6.80
N GLY A 53 -5.79 1.07 -6.27
CA GLY A 53 -5.37 0.45 -5.02
C GLY A 53 -3.89 0.71 -4.82
N VAL A 54 -3.29 0.13 -3.77
CA VAL A 54 -1.86 0.19 -3.52
C VAL A 54 -1.38 -1.16 -2.98
N ALA A 55 -0.25 -1.66 -3.48
CA ALA A 55 0.35 -2.88 -2.97
C ALA A 55 1.43 -2.54 -1.93
N VAL A 56 1.28 -3.07 -0.72
CA VAL A 56 2.25 -2.96 0.39
C VAL A 56 2.73 -4.33 0.82
N ALA A 57 3.83 -4.39 1.57
CA ALA A 57 4.49 -5.63 1.98
C ALA A 57 4.89 -6.55 0.80
N VAL A 58 5.21 -5.91 -0.32
CA VAL A 58 5.77 -6.50 -1.54
C VAL A 58 7.28 -6.25 -1.60
N HIS A 59 7.96 -6.72 -2.64
CA HIS A 59 9.42 -6.54 -2.80
C HIS A 59 9.86 -5.08 -2.62
N THR A 60 9.13 -4.12 -3.21
CA THR A 60 9.42 -2.68 -3.09
C THR A 60 9.28 -2.14 -1.66
N THR A 61 8.43 -2.77 -0.83
CA THR A 61 8.29 -2.48 0.60
C THR A 61 9.30 -3.24 1.47
N GLN A 62 10.21 -4.01 0.86
CA GLN A 62 11.20 -4.90 1.49
C GLN A 62 10.57 -6.09 2.22
N PHE A 63 10.87 -7.32 1.79
CA PHE A 63 10.34 -8.52 2.47
C PHE A 63 10.88 -8.71 3.90
N ALA A 64 12.02 -8.09 4.21
CA ALA A 64 12.61 -8.11 5.55
C ALA A 64 11.65 -7.56 6.63
N ILE A 65 10.64 -6.75 6.28
CA ILE A 65 9.65 -6.26 7.26
C ILE A 65 8.86 -7.38 7.96
N ARG A 66 8.83 -8.59 7.37
CA ARG A 66 8.15 -9.78 7.90
C ARG A 66 8.96 -10.50 8.98
N ASP A 67 10.26 -10.19 9.07
CA ASP A 67 11.10 -10.69 10.15
C ASP A 67 10.61 -10.12 11.49
N PRO A 68 10.30 -10.96 12.50
CA PRO A 68 9.90 -10.51 13.83
C PRO A 68 10.90 -9.54 14.48
N ASP A 69 12.19 -9.66 14.18
CA ASP A 69 13.23 -8.77 14.73
C ASP A 69 13.20 -7.36 14.12
N ILE A 70 12.65 -7.22 12.91
CA ILE A 70 12.41 -5.93 12.26
C ILE A 70 11.02 -5.40 12.64
N GLY A 71 10.01 -6.26 12.67
CA GLY A 71 8.69 -5.97 13.25
C GLY A 71 7.85 -4.93 12.49
N LEU A 72 8.12 -4.67 11.21
CA LEU A 72 7.45 -3.60 10.45
C LEU A 72 6.25 -4.06 9.61
N PHE A 73 5.98 -5.37 9.49
CA PHE A 73 4.88 -5.88 8.68
C PHE A 73 3.51 -5.35 9.14
N GLN A 74 3.19 -5.48 10.42
CA GLN A 74 1.91 -5.02 10.97
C GLN A 74 1.74 -3.48 10.89
N PRO A 75 2.73 -2.65 11.31
CA PRO A 75 2.63 -1.19 11.16
C PRO A 75 2.37 -0.74 9.72
N VAL A 76 3.04 -1.35 8.74
CA VAL A 76 2.85 -1.03 7.32
C VAL A 76 1.44 -1.38 6.84
N LEU A 77 0.87 -2.50 7.29
CA LEU A 77 -0.50 -2.88 6.95
C LEU A 77 -1.53 -1.92 7.56
N GLU A 78 -1.34 -1.51 8.81
CA GLU A 78 -2.24 -0.56 9.51
C GLU A 78 -2.24 0.82 8.86
N ILE A 79 -1.11 1.26 8.32
CA ILE A 79 -1.01 2.53 7.58
C ILE A 79 -1.77 2.47 6.24
N ALA A 80 -1.89 1.29 5.63
CA ALA A 80 -2.51 1.09 4.32
C ALA A 80 -4.00 0.72 4.36
N ALA A 81 -4.53 0.38 5.53
CA ALA A 81 -5.92 -0.06 5.75
C ALA A 81 -6.94 1.09 5.68
#